data_AF-A0A7S4Q2S9-F1
#
_entry.id   AF-A0A7S4Q2S9-F1
#
_cell.length_a   1.000
_cell.length_b   1.000
_cell.length_c   1.000
_cell.angle_alpha   90.00
_cell.angle_beta   90.00
_cell.angle_gamma   90.00
#
_symmetry.space_group_name_H-M   'P 1'
#
loop_
_entity.id
_entity.type
_entity.pdbx_description
1 polymer ?
#
loop_
_entity_poly.entity_id
_entity_poly.type
_entity_poly.pdbx_seq_one_letter_code
_entity_poly.pdbx_strand_id
1 'polypeptide(L)'
;TAIPIPSLHATAMRALLLLLAMDHHPRLAGGQTAPHASAEDAVGCADNLQCAALNSLSLVQRGVLQARLGLAPPADSVLDVDSQPKPLDHAEVAGSDEDEQVVGSSLSLVQRGVSHFWPSPAPPAVSALSPPLSSMPAATLPATLDVDLNSDLEDPHGAVYRQPQHADFTAAFAPAPSAIHAEPASTTSAETNPKSSEDVDVVLDRVCVPPAEVESALKESAARVQKSLPRWPSMPSAPREVASPVLAYLIQASFAERLPLLGRAFKRIYAPQDVFVYLVDSKMLDPALVRAVLPAPLPSNVAVRRARHAGYYYWPRVQVLLDGLAKLLEQSWDFVVHLSESDYPLHSVDWLRRTLGRQRQKNFLKLGPRCTAESPVPAASGGWYWWAQQHAVASCESAFEPKEVAGVRFPIEELERQGLRFANAPEWMILTRELVHYATRPALTHFKRLISMHAAADEIFWATLVLNIPDFSQSVGSHVWFLHWTRDSTDHSPETLTERHLPRILEDRARYVFMRKVDEVQSRELLERVDSIIDMPEEEAPYDNNPDPHWDRSTIACKENAFPSPAPPAEAPEID
;
A
#
# COMPACT_ATOMS: atom_id res chain seq x y z
N THR A 1 17.04 30.49 43.37
CA THR A 1 18.06 30.47 42.30
C THR A 1 17.97 29.14 41.57
N ALA A 2 17.24 29.12 40.46
CA ALA A 2 17.38 28.19 39.32
C ALA A 2 16.17 28.45 38.41
N ILE A 3 16.42 29.13 37.29
CA ILE A 3 15.47 29.38 36.21
C ILE A 3 15.68 28.26 35.18
N PRO A 4 14.64 27.64 34.60
CA PRO A 4 14.81 26.84 33.40
C PRO A 4 14.67 27.72 32.15
N ILE A 5 15.64 27.56 31.25
CA ILE A 5 15.72 28.17 29.92
C ILE A 5 14.78 27.39 28.97
N PRO A 6 13.89 28.05 28.19
CA PRO A 6 13.18 27.38 27.11
C PRO A 6 14.01 27.33 25.83
N SER A 7 13.92 26.19 25.13
CA SER A 7 14.67 25.87 23.93
C SER A 7 14.27 26.74 22.73
N LEU A 8 15.30 27.16 21.96
CA LEU A 8 15.25 28.18 20.93
C LEU A 8 14.91 27.63 19.53
N HIS A 9 14.15 26.55 19.43
CA HIS A 9 13.91 25.87 18.14
C HIS A 9 12.50 26.06 17.53
N ALA A 10 11.55 26.67 18.25
CA ALA A 10 10.18 26.82 17.74
C ALA A 10 9.87 28.19 17.09
N THR A 11 10.74 29.19 17.22
CA THR A 11 10.45 30.57 16.76
C THR A 11 11.05 30.89 15.38
N ALA A 12 12.02 30.11 14.89
CA ALA A 12 12.71 30.36 13.63
C ALA A 12 11.90 29.98 12.37
N MET A 13 10.97 29.01 12.46
CA MET A 13 10.15 28.62 11.29
C MET A 13 8.94 29.53 11.04
N ARG A 14 8.50 30.30 12.03
CA ARG A 14 7.36 31.23 11.87
C ARG A 14 7.75 32.58 11.23
N ALA A 15 9.02 32.98 11.32
CA ALA A 15 9.51 34.22 10.73
C ALA A 15 9.84 34.09 9.22
N LEU A 16 10.19 32.88 8.75
CA LEU A 16 10.58 32.66 7.35
C LEU A 16 9.37 32.53 6.41
N LEU A 17 8.20 32.16 6.92
CA LEU A 17 6.95 32.02 6.16
C LEU A 17 6.15 33.33 6.02
N LEU A 18 6.50 34.38 6.78
CA LEU A 18 5.88 35.70 6.69
C LEU A 18 6.64 36.68 5.78
N LEU A 19 7.85 36.33 5.33
CA LEU A 19 8.68 37.17 4.45
C LEU A 19 8.57 36.83 2.95
N LEU A 20 7.85 35.77 2.59
CA LEU A 20 7.66 35.36 1.19
C LEU A 20 6.26 35.68 0.62
N ALA A 21 5.44 36.45 1.33
CA ALA A 21 4.07 36.77 0.93
C ALA A 21 3.79 38.27 0.96
N MET A 22 4.68 39.11 0.41
CA MET A 22 4.35 40.49 0.06
C MET A 22 5.22 40.97 -1.11
N ASP A 23 4.80 40.72 -2.35
CA ASP A 23 5.07 41.68 -3.42
C ASP A 23 4.09 41.50 -4.58
N HIS A 24 3.03 42.32 -4.61
CA HIS A 24 2.34 42.73 -5.83
C HIS A 24 1.36 43.86 -5.52
N HIS A 25 1.71 45.08 -5.94
CA HIS A 25 0.74 46.06 -6.37
C HIS A 25 1.26 46.85 -7.59
N PRO A 26 0.39 47.25 -8.53
CA PRO A 26 0.78 47.87 -9.79
C PRO A 26 0.80 49.40 -9.67
N ARG A 27 1.61 50.07 -10.50
CA ARG A 27 1.45 51.50 -10.80
C ARG A 27 1.27 51.73 -12.30
N LEU A 28 0.23 52.49 -12.62
CA LEU A 28 -0.11 53.02 -13.93
C LEU A 28 0.54 54.40 -14.17
N ALA A 29 0.70 54.67 -15.47
CA ALA A 29 0.65 55.96 -16.17
C ALA A 29 1.91 56.86 -16.27
N GLY A 30 2.27 57.17 -17.53
CA GLY A 30 2.75 58.51 -17.91
C GLY A 30 3.82 58.60 -19.01
N GLY A 31 3.42 58.94 -20.24
CA GLY A 31 4.02 60.06 -20.99
C GLY A 31 5.24 59.87 -21.92
N GLN A 32 4.95 59.70 -23.22
CA GLN A 32 5.45 60.44 -24.42
C GLN A 32 6.96 60.71 -24.73
N THR A 33 7.23 60.57 -26.04
CA THR A 33 8.22 61.21 -26.95
C THR A 33 9.53 60.47 -27.31
N ALA A 34 9.80 60.42 -28.62
CA ALA A 34 10.98 59.91 -29.34
C ALA A 34 11.91 61.08 -29.78
N PRO A 35 12.92 60.97 -30.68
CA PRO A 35 13.74 59.84 -31.20
C PRO A 35 15.28 60.13 -31.25
N HIS A 36 16.05 59.21 -31.85
CA HIS A 36 17.43 59.31 -32.41
C HIS A 36 18.66 59.35 -31.49
N ALA A 37 19.55 58.35 -31.61
CA ALA A 37 20.86 58.46 -32.27
C ALA A 37 21.67 57.13 -32.16
N SER A 38 22.66 57.02 -33.02
CA SER A 38 23.39 55.85 -33.53
C SER A 38 24.75 55.56 -32.86
N ALA A 39 25.39 54.45 -33.29
CA ALA A 39 26.82 54.07 -33.23
C ALA A 39 27.33 53.50 -31.90
N GLU A 40 28.30 52.58 -31.80
CA GLU A 40 28.99 51.59 -32.66
C GLU A 40 29.82 50.74 -31.66
N ASP A 41 30.04 49.48 -32.02
CA ASP A 41 31.15 48.56 -31.68
C ASP A 41 31.78 48.49 -30.27
N ALA A 42 31.64 47.31 -29.63
CA ALA A 42 32.78 46.64 -28.98
C ALA A 42 32.54 45.12 -28.85
N VAL A 43 33.47 44.38 -29.44
CA VAL A 43 33.66 42.92 -29.43
C VAL A 43 34.09 42.44 -28.03
N GLY A 44 33.55 41.31 -27.55
CA GLY A 44 34.11 40.57 -26.42
C GLY A 44 33.22 39.44 -25.92
N CYS A 45 33.67 38.19 -26.09
CA CYS A 45 32.95 36.93 -25.83
C CYS A 45 32.23 36.84 -24.48
N ALA A 46 30.97 36.43 -24.56
CA ALA A 46 30.18 35.80 -23.51
C ALA A 46 30.53 34.31 -23.41
N ASP A 47 30.48 33.75 -22.19
CA ASP A 47 29.53 32.69 -21.82
C ASP A 47 29.98 31.94 -20.57
N ASN A 48 29.23 32.10 -19.48
CA ASN A 48 29.20 31.16 -18.37
C ASN A 48 27.84 31.25 -17.66
N LEU A 49 26.80 30.72 -18.32
CA LEU A 49 25.50 30.41 -17.70
C LEU A 49 25.30 28.89 -17.47
N GLN A 50 26.21 28.04 -17.94
CA GLN A 50 26.07 26.57 -17.81
C GLN A 50 26.59 26.00 -16.49
N CYS A 51 27.47 26.70 -15.75
CA CYS A 51 27.98 26.20 -14.47
C CYS A 51 27.06 26.50 -13.26
N ALA A 52 26.19 27.52 -13.36
CA ALA A 52 25.32 27.89 -12.24
C ALA A 52 24.15 26.90 -12.03
N ALA A 53 23.65 26.29 -13.12
CA ALA A 53 22.53 25.34 -13.06
C ALA A 53 22.92 23.96 -12.48
N LEU A 54 24.20 23.58 -12.54
CA LEU A 54 24.67 22.31 -11.99
C LEU A 54 24.75 22.31 -10.46
N ASN A 55 24.96 23.48 -9.84
CA ASN A 55 25.13 23.59 -8.39
C ASN A 55 23.80 23.60 -7.60
N SER A 56 22.67 23.82 -8.27
CA SER A 56 21.32 23.77 -7.67
C SER A 56 20.65 22.39 -7.74
N LEU A 57 21.27 21.41 -8.41
CA LEU A 57 20.74 20.05 -8.52
C LEU A 57 21.16 19.19 -7.33
N SER A 58 20.25 18.32 -6.88
CA SER A 58 20.57 17.28 -5.89
C SER A 58 21.61 16.30 -6.46
N LEU A 59 22.35 15.60 -5.60
CA LEU A 59 23.37 14.61 -5.98
C LEU A 59 22.83 13.56 -6.97
N VAL A 60 21.57 13.14 -6.79
CA VAL A 60 20.87 12.21 -7.69
C VAL A 60 20.60 12.83 -9.05
N GLN A 61 20.14 14.09 -9.09
CA GLN A 61 19.87 14.80 -10.34
C GLN A 61 21.16 15.06 -11.14
N ARG A 62 22.29 15.31 -10.48
CA ARG A 62 23.60 15.43 -11.15
C ARG A 62 24.07 14.10 -11.75
N GLY A 63 23.94 13.00 -11.01
CA GLY A 63 24.32 11.67 -11.50
C GLY A 63 23.54 11.25 -12.74
N VAL A 64 22.23 11.50 -12.77
CA VAL A 64 21.38 11.21 -13.93
C VAL A 64 21.74 12.08 -15.15
N LEU A 65 22.05 13.36 -14.93
CA LEU A 65 22.44 14.28 -16.00
C LEU A 65 23.83 13.96 -16.57
N GLN A 66 24.80 13.60 -15.70
CA GLN A 66 26.14 13.19 -16.11
C GLN A 66 26.12 11.89 -16.93
N ALA A 67 25.29 10.91 -16.53
CA ALA A 67 25.09 9.68 -17.28
C ALA A 67 24.48 9.91 -18.67
N ARG A 68 23.55 10.85 -18.81
CA ARG A 68 22.96 11.23 -20.12
C ARG A 68 23.92 11.95 -21.05
N LEU A 69 24.86 12.70 -20.49
CA LEU A 69 25.82 13.50 -21.25
C LEU A 69 27.14 12.74 -21.52
N GLY A 70 27.28 11.50 -21.04
CA GLY A 70 28.52 10.72 -21.19
C GLY A 70 29.73 11.36 -20.49
N LEU A 71 29.48 12.18 -19.45
CA LEU A 71 30.54 12.89 -18.74
C LEU A 71 31.09 11.99 -17.63
N ALA A 72 32.41 11.75 -17.65
CA ALA A 72 33.10 11.04 -16.59
C ALA A 72 33.09 11.85 -15.29
N PRO A 73 32.96 11.22 -14.10
CA PRO A 73 33.10 11.92 -12.83
C PRO A 73 34.51 12.50 -12.70
N PRO A 74 34.69 13.66 -12.06
CA PRO A 74 36.01 14.24 -11.86
C PRO A 74 36.86 13.30 -10.99
N ALA A 75 38.01 12.91 -11.53
CA ALA A 75 39.08 12.31 -10.74
C ALA A 75 39.71 13.42 -9.90
N ASP A 76 39.51 13.35 -8.58
CA ASP A 76 40.46 13.74 -7.51
C ASP A 76 39.70 14.15 -6.24
N SER A 77 39.65 13.23 -5.28
CA SER A 77 39.68 13.56 -3.85
C SER A 77 40.10 12.32 -3.06
N VAL A 78 41.41 12.10 -2.99
CA VAL A 78 42.04 11.25 -1.97
C VAL A 78 41.88 12.00 -0.64
N LEU A 79 41.05 11.47 0.26
CA LEU A 79 41.05 11.87 1.67
C LEU A 79 41.80 10.80 2.46
N ASP A 80 42.93 11.25 3.00
CA ASP A 80 43.79 10.59 3.96
C ASP A 80 42.99 10.29 5.25
N VAL A 81 42.92 9.03 5.65
CA VAL A 81 42.33 8.61 6.94
C VAL A 81 43.39 7.82 7.68
N ASP A 82 44.18 8.54 8.49
CA ASP A 82 45.11 7.94 9.44
C ASP A 82 44.87 8.56 10.82
N SER A 83 44.04 7.89 11.62
CA SER A 83 43.98 8.07 13.07
C SER A 83 43.20 6.94 13.71
N GLN A 84 43.92 5.90 14.14
CA GLN A 84 43.43 4.93 15.13
C GLN A 84 43.55 5.50 16.55
N PRO A 85 42.60 5.22 17.47
CA PRO A 85 42.86 5.30 18.89
C PRO A 85 43.37 3.96 19.44
N LYS A 86 44.46 4.05 20.21
CA LYS A 86 45.05 2.98 21.04
C LYS A 86 44.13 2.56 22.20
N PRO A 87 44.32 1.34 22.75
CA PRO A 87 43.55 0.81 23.86
C PRO A 87 44.04 1.38 25.20
N LEU A 88 43.14 1.47 26.19
CA LEU A 88 43.47 1.73 27.58
C LEU A 88 43.23 0.46 28.40
N ASP A 89 44.31 0.03 29.05
CA ASP A 89 44.41 -1.08 29.98
C ASP A 89 43.81 -0.76 31.36
N HIS A 90 43.53 -1.87 32.05
CA HIS A 90 42.97 -2.04 33.39
C HIS A 90 43.65 -1.29 34.55
N ALA A 91 42.85 -0.97 35.57
CA ALA A 91 43.27 -1.03 36.98
C ALA A 91 42.08 -1.35 37.90
N GLU A 92 42.29 -2.34 38.78
CA GLU A 92 41.43 -2.84 39.84
C GLU A 92 41.17 -1.81 40.96
N VAL A 93 40.15 -2.05 41.82
CA VAL A 93 40.30 -2.29 43.28
C VAL A 93 38.93 -2.51 43.96
N ALA A 94 38.83 -3.66 44.63
CA ALA A 94 38.17 -4.05 45.89
C ALA A 94 36.69 -3.70 46.21
N GLY A 95 35.93 -4.75 46.58
CA GLY A 95 35.59 -4.95 48.00
C GLY A 95 34.10 -5.00 48.42
N SER A 96 33.78 -6.09 49.13
CA SER A 96 32.77 -6.33 50.18
C SER A 96 31.26 -6.49 49.87
N ASP A 97 30.81 -7.73 50.10
CA ASP A 97 29.64 -8.20 50.88
C ASP A 97 28.68 -7.17 51.50
N GLU A 98 27.36 -7.37 51.33
CA GLU A 98 26.42 -7.90 52.35
C GLU A 98 24.94 -7.66 51.96
N ASP A 99 24.15 -8.74 52.10
CA ASP A 99 22.81 -8.87 52.69
C ASP A 99 21.53 -8.13 52.22
N GLU A 100 20.54 -9.01 52.01
CA GLU A 100 19.18 -9.03 52.58
C GLU A 100 17.97 -8.33 51.94
N GLN A 101 16.90 -9.15 51.95
CA GLN A 101 15.48 -8.88 52.17
C GLN A 101 14.56 -8.55 50.99
N VAL A 102 13.88 -9.60 50.54
CA VAL A 102 12.54 -9.56 49.95
C VAL A 102 11.55 -10.15 50.97
N VAL A 103 10.57 -9.33 51.38
CA VAL A 103 9.44 -9.73 52.25
C VAL A 103 8.14 -9.70 51.46
N GLY A 104 7.54 -10.89 51.29
CA GLY A 104 6.24 -11.24 51.90
C GLY A 104 4.92 -10.64 51.38
N SER A 105 4.12 -11.53 50.77
CA SER A 105 2.73 -11.88 51.16
C SER A 105 1.55 -10.95 50.79
N SER A 106 0.51 -11.46 50.13
CA SER A 106 -0.55 -12.25 50.80
C SER A 106 -1.71 -12.64 49.87
N LEU A 107 -2.14 -13.90 49.99
CA LEU A 107 -3.35 -14.52 49.47
C LEU A 107 -4.49 -14.38 50.49
N SER A 108 -5.73 -14.24 50.04
CA SER A 108 -6.89 -14.66 50.83
C SER A 108 -7.94 -15.35 49.97
N LEU A 109 -8.45 -16.43 50.57
CA LEU A 109 -9.32 -17.47 50.07
C LEU A 109 -10.70 -17.26 50.72
N VAL A 110 -11.80 -17.30 49.96
CA VAL A 110 -13.13 -17.58 50.54
C VAL A 110 -13.91 -18.52 49.62
N GLN A 111 -14.15 -19.72 50.13
CA GLN A 111 -15.07 -20.73 49.61
C GLN A 111 -16.53 -20.29 49.82
N ARG A 112 -17.40 -20.56 48.83
CA ARG A 112 -18.75 -21.12 49.04
C ARG A 112 -19.14 -21.96 47.83
N GLY A 113 -19.45 -23.24 48.07
CA GLY A 113 -20.10 -24.11 47.10
C GLY A 113 -21.60 -24.19 47.36
N VAL A 114 -22.38 -24.53 46.32
CA VAL A 114 -23.58 -25.39 46.38
C VAL A 114 -23.76 -26.04 45.01
N SER A 115 -23.93 -27.35 45.02
CA SER A 115 -24.19 -28.28 43.92
C SER A 115 -25.66 -28.23 43.47
N HIS A 116 -25.96 -28.48 42.18
CA HIS A 116 -27.06 -29.39 41.79
C HIS A 116 -26.98 -29.79 40.29
N PHE A 117 -27.30 -31.07 40.09
CA PHE A 117 -27.42 -31.88 38.87
C PHE A 117 -28.39 -31.32 37.81
N TRP A 118 -28.16 -31.63 36.52
CA TRP A 118 -29.10 -32.30 35.57
C TRP A 118 -28.31 -32.73 34.29
N PRO A 119 -28.71 -33.81 33.58
CA PRO A 119 -27.87 -34.53 32.61
C PRO A 119 -28.13 -34.15 31.13
N SER A 120 -27.13 -34.42 30.29
CA SER A 120 -27.18 -34.32 28.83
C SER A 120 -28.07 -35.41 28.20
N PRO A 121 -28.82 -35.10 27.12
CA PRO A 121 -29.54 -36.12 26.35
C PRO A 121 -28.67 -36.72 25.24
N ALA A 122 -28.78 -38.04 25.09
CA ALA A 122 -28.23 -38.84 23.99
C ALA A 122 -29.00 -38.60 22.66
N PRO A 123 -28.37 -38.79 21.49
CA PRO A 123 -29.06 -38.74 20.20
C PRO A 123 -29.76 -40.06 19.86
N PRO A 124 -30.88 -40.04 19.11
CA PRO A 124 -31.62 -41.25 18.76
C PRO A 124 -31.05 -41.96 17.52
N ALA A 125 -31.13 -43.29 17.59
CA ALA A 125 -30.87 -44.22 16.49
C ALA A 125 -32.00 -44.18 15.44
N VAL A 126 -31.65 -44.34 14.17
CA VAL A 126 -32.60 -44.65 13.10
C VAL A 126 -32.07 -45.81 12.25
N SER A 127 -32.95 -46.80 12.06
CA SER A 127 -32.72 -48.07 11.41
C SER A 127 -32.68 -48.00 9.88
N ALA A 128 -31.84 -48.88 9.35
CA ALA A 128 -31.70 -49.49 8.02
C ALA A 128 -32.86 -49.40 7.01
N LEU A 129 -32.47 -49.29 5.72
CA LEU A 129 -32.94 -50.14 4.60
C LEU A 129 -31.93 -50.00 3.42
N SER A 130 -31.34 -51.12 2.97
CA SER A 130 -30.64 -51.28 1.67
C SER A 130 -31.56 -52.04 0.69
N PRO A 131 -31.31 -52.05 -0.64
CA PRO A 131 -30.43 -53.08 -1.26
C PRO A 131 -29.73 -52.58 -2.58
N PRO A 132 -29.18 -53.43 -3.49
CA PRO A 132 -27.78 -53.90 -3.43
C PRO A 132 -26.96 -53.81 -4.74
N LEU A 133 -25.66 -54.18 -4.62
CA LEU A 133 -24.76 -54.84 -5.60
C LEU A 133 -24.16 -54.06 -6.78
N SER A 134 -22.83 -53.88 -6.75
CA SER A 134 -21.89 -54.48 -7.73
C SER A 134 -20.43 -54.36 -7.27
N SER A 135 -19.59 -55.24 -7.81
CA SER A 135 -18.44 -55.89 -7.18
C SER A 135 -17.06 -55.54 -7.78
N MET A 136 -16.00 -55.74 -6.96
CA MET A 136 -14.58 -56.04 -7.25
C MET A 136 -13.57 -54.87 -7.39
N PRO A 137 -12.25 -55.09 -7.15
CA PRO A 137 -11.63 -55.79 -6.01
C PRO A 137 -10.53 -54.95 -5.32
N ALA A 138 -10.14 -55.43 -4.13
CA ALA A 138 -9.23 -54.81 -3.18
C ALA A 138 -7.73 -54.92 -3.54
N ALA A 139 -6.96 -53.89 -3.15
CA ALA A 139 -5.51 -53.95 -3.00
C ALA A 139 -5.12 -53.59 -1.56
N THR A 140 -4.22 -54.41 -1.02
CA THR A 140 -3.80 -54.57 0.37
C THR A 140 -2.88 -53.44 0.83
N LEU A 141 -3.10 -52.89 2.03
CA LEU A 141 -2.13 -52.08 2.78
C LEU A 141 -2.09 -52.54 4.25
N PRO A 142 -0.92 -52.71 4.88
CA PRO A 142 -0.83 -53.12 6.27
C PRO A 142 -0.80 -51.93 7.25
N ALA A 143 -1.70 -52.04 8.24
CA ALA A 143 -1.59 -51.75 9.67
C ALA A 143 -0.50 -50.79 10.21
N THR A 144 -0.98 -49.64 10.69
CA THR A 144 -0.92 -49.09 12.07
C THR A 144 0.34 -49.30 12.93
N LEU A 145 0.86 -48.19 13.44
CA LEU A 145 1.54 -48.12 14.74
C LEU A 145 1.13 -46.82 15.45
N ASP A 146 0.34 -46.98 16.51
CA ASP A 146 0.06 -45.99 17.55
C ASP A 146 1.33 -45.79 18.40
N VAL A 147 1.70 -44.53 18.69
CA VAL A 147 2.59 -44.21 19.81
C VAL A 147 2.11 -42.92 20.49
N ASP A 148 1.77 -43.09 21.77
CA ASP A 148 1.49 -42.09 22.79
C ASP A 148 2.59 -41.02 22.90
N LEU A 149 2.17 -39.76 23.03
CA LEU A 149 3.03 -38.63 23.40
C LEU A 149 2.79 -38.26 24.86
N ASN A 150 3.75 -38.60 25.73
CA ASN A 150 4.03 -37.90 26.98
C ASN A 150 5.40 -38.33 27.52
N SER A 151 6.36 -37.42 27.59
CA SER A 151 7.27 -37.23 28.74
C SER A 151 8.33 -36.16 28.45
N ASP A 152 8.50 -35.30 29.44
CA ASP A 152 9.61 -34.38 29.63
C ASP A 152 10.97 -35.10 29.67
N LEU A 153 12.05 -34.42 29.26
CA LEU A 153 13.36 -34.47 29.92
C LEU A 153 14.34 -33.45 29.32
N GLU A 154 15.06 -32.78 30.21
CA GLU A 154 16.07 -31.75 30.00
C GLU A 154 17.44 -32.31 29.54
N ASP A 155 18.09 -31.55 28.66
CA ASP A 155 19.54 -31.21 28.54
C ASP A 155 20.61 -32.31 28.22
N PRO A 156 21.91 -31.97 28.01
CA PRO A 156 22.57 -31.10 27.01
C PRO A 156 23.59 -31.89 26.13
N HIS A 157 24.13 -31.24 25.08
CA HIS A 157 25.56 -31.19 24.68
C HIS A 157 25.82 -31.15 23.16
N GLY A 158 26.41 -30.03 22.73
CA GLY A 158 27.62 -29.93 21.89
C GLY A 158 27.74 -30.78 20.63
N ALA A 159 27.59 -30.13 19.47
CA ALA A 159 28.20 -30.61 18.23
C ALA A 159 28.79 -29.45 17.41
N VAL A 160 30.09 -29.59 17.17
CA VAL A 160 30.97 -28.74 16.36
C VAL A 160 30.54 -28.77 14.90
N TYR A 161 30.25 -27.60 14.30
CA TYR A 161 29.99 -27.50 12.86
C TYR A 161 31.30 -27.28 12.10
N ARG A 162 31.70 -28.28 11.31
CA ARG A 162 32.79 -28.17 10.31
C ARG A 162 32.25 -27.51 9.04
N GLN A 163 32.97 -26.51 8.53
CA GLN A 163 32.80 -25.95 7.19
C GLN A 163 33.01 -27.01 6.10
N PRO A 164 32.23 -27.00 5.00
CA PRO A 164 32.65 -27.57 3.74
C PRO A 164 33.35 -26.51 2.89
N GLN A 165 34.37 -27.01 2.20
CA GLN A 165 35.32 -26.32 1.37
C GLN A 165 34.73 -25.88 0.02
N HIS A 166 35.36 -24.83 -0.52
CA HIS A 166 35.20 -24.32 -1.88
C HIS A 166 35.23 -25.43 -2.94
N ALA A 167 34.25 -25.41 -3.84
CA ALA A 167 34.31 -26.09 -5.12
C ALA A 167 34.25 -25.04 -6.24
N ASP A 168 35.35 -24.94 -6.98
CA ASP A 168 35.48 -24.21 -8.23
C ASP A 168 34.50 -24.77 -9.27
N PHE A 169 33.64 -23.90 -9.83
CA PHE A 169 32.90 -24.18 -11.04
C PHE A 169 33.32 -23.17 -12.13
N THR A 170 34.22 -23.62 -13.00
CA THR A 170 34.47 -23.02 -14.30
C THR A 170 33.47 -23.61 -15.30
N ALA A 171 32.43 -22.86 -15.64
CA ALA A 171 31.52 -23.22 -16.72
C ALA A 171 31.80 -22.36 -17.96
N ALA A 172 32.31 -23.01 -18.99
CA ALA A 172 32.59 -22.45 -20.30
C ALA A 172 31.30 -22.07 -21.04
N PHE A 173 31.25 -20.86 -21.58
CA PHE A 173 30.24 -20.44 -22.55
C PHE A 173 30.61 -20.98 -23.94
N ALA A 174 29.73 -21.80 -24.52
CA ALA A 174 29.77 -22.16 -25.94
C ALA A 174 28.91 -21.17 -26.76
N PRO A 175 29.33 -20.79 -27.98
CA PRO A 175 28.62 -19.81 -28.81
C PRO A 175 27.48 -20.45 -29.61
N ALA A 176 26.39 -19.70 -29.79
CA ALA A 176 25.27 -20.05 -30.65
C ALA A 176 25.64 -19.97 -32.16
N PRO A 177 25.06 -20.82 -33.02
CA PRO A 177 25.34 -20.79 -34.45
C PRO A 177 24.53 -19.72 -35.19
N SER A 178 25.16 -19.17 -36.23
CA SER A 178 24.65 -18.14 -37.13
C SER A 178 23.86 -18.70 -38.31
N ALA A 179 23.09 -17.78 -38.91
CA ALA A 179 22.74 -17.64 -40.34
C ALA A 179 21.50 -18.35 -40.88
N ILE A 180 20.47 -17.56 -41.21
CA ILE A 180 19.66 -17.71 -42.43
C ILE A 180 19.37 -16.31 -43.04
N HIS A 181 19.90 -16.13 -44.26
CA HIS A 181 19.54 -15.27 -45.39
C HIS A 181 18.93 -13.86 -45.21
N ALA A 182 19.67 -12.88 -45.74
CA ALA A 182 19.21 -11.57 -46.17
C ALA A 182 18.98 -11.55 -47.70
N GLU A 183 17.99 -10.78 -48.15
CA GLU A 183 17.86 -10.20 -49.50
C GLU A 183 17.06 -8.88 -49.43
N PRO A 184 17.18 -7.96 -50.42
CA PRO A 184 17.43 -6.55 -50.13
C PRO A 184 16.27 -5.56 -50.41
N ALA A 185 16.37 -4.44 -49.70
CA ALA A 185 16.00 -3.05 -50.01
C ALA A 185 14.82 -2.74 -50.97
N SER A 186 13.84 -1.99 -50.44
CA SER A 186 13.01 -1.05 -51.19
C SER A 186 12.95 0.29 -50.47
N THR A 187 13.19 1.33 -51.25
CA THR A 187 13.34 2.76 -50.96
C THR A 187 12.07 3.49 -50.51
N THR A 188 12.31 4.50 -49.65
CA THR A 188 11.63 5.81 -49.55
C THR A 188 10.15 5.90 -49.23
N SER A 189 9.86 6.37 -48.01
CA SER A 189 8.88 7.44 -47.79
C SER A 189 9.18 8.13 -46.45
N ALA A 190 9.32 9.45 -46.52
CA ALA A 190 9.61 10.33 -45.40
C ALA A 190 8.52 10.23 -44.32
N GLU A 191 8.89 9.72 -43.14
CA GLU A 191 8.05 9.72 -41.95
C GLU A 191 8.06 11.12 -41.34
N THR A 192 6.94 11.81 -41.50
CA THR A 192 6.59 12.98 -40.72
C THR A 192 6.51 12.58 -39.26
N ASN A 193 7.41 13.14 -38.46
CA ASN A 193 7.46 13.07 -37.01
C ASN A 193 6.05 13.25 -36.41
N PRO A 194 5.39 12.21 -35.87
CA PRO A 194 4.09 12.38 -35.26
C PRO A 194 4.32 13.22 -34.00
N LYS A 195 3.76 14.43 -34.00
CA LYS A 195 3.55 15.19 -32.76
C LYS A 195 3.01 14.21 -31.74
N SER A 196 3.79 13.94 -30.69
CA SER A 196 3.37 13.16 -29.53
C SER A 196 1.99 13.64 -29.14
N SER A 197 0.96 12.84 -29.43
CA SER A 197 -0.40 13.13 -29.04
C SER A 197 -0.36 13.25 -27.53
N GLU A 198 -0.46 14.49 -27.02
CA GLU A 198 -0.62 14.73 -25.61
C GLU A 198 -1.77 13.86 -25.12
N ASP A 199 -1.48 13.05 -24.10
CA ASP A 199 -2.38 12.11 -23.46
C ASP A 199 -3.75 12.78 -23.24
N VAL A 200 -4.73 12.49 -24.10
CA VAL A 200 -6.12 12.80 -23.81
C VAL A 200 -6.54 11.77 -22.78
N ASP A 201 -6.27 12.10 -21.52
CA ASP A 201 -6.57 11.24 -20.39
C ASP A 201 -8.09 10.97 -20.36
N VAL A 202 -8.48 9.69 -20.32
CA VAL A 202 -9.84 9.30 -19.93
C VAL A 202 -10.02 9.76 -18.48
N VAL A 203 -10.63 10.92 -18.30
CA VAL A 203 -10.97 11.47 -16.99
C VAL A 203 -12.38 10.98 -16.67
N LEU A 204 -12.52 10.11 -15.68
CA LEU A 204 -13.84 9.79 -15.13
C LEU A 204 -14.50 11.07 -14.63
N ASP A 205 -15.83 11.15 -14.68
CA ASP A 205 -16.58 12.27 -14.09
C ASP A 205 -16.08 12.50 -12.67
N ARG A 206 -15.43 13.64 -12.48
CA ARG A 206 -14.76 13.94 -11.23
C ARG A 206 -15.79 14.19 -10.16
N VAL A 207 -15.71 13.42 -9.10
CA VAL A 207 -16.49 13.72 -7.91
C VAL A 207 -15.82 14.87 -7.19
N CYS A 208 -16.58 15.94 -7.06
CA CYS A 208 -16.17 17.20 -6.46
C CYS A 208 -17.41 17.77 -5.78
N VAL A 209 -17.36 17.91 -4.46
CA VAL A 209 -18.42 18.53 -3.66
C VAL A 209 -17.85 19.75 -2.93
N PRO A 210 -18.27 20.99 -3.27
CA PRO A 210 -17.82 22.18 -2.57
C PRO A 210 -18.47 22.28 -1.18
N PRO A 211 -17.86 22.98 -0.21
CA PRO A 211 -18.37 23.06 1.17
C PRO A 211 -19.83 23.50 1.28
N ALA A 212 -20.24 24.46 0.45
CA ALA A 212 -21.61 24.97 0.43
C ALA A 212 -22.66 23.90 0.04
N GLU A 213 -22.24 22.82 -0.63
CA GLU A 213 -23.13 21.77 -1.10
C GLU A 213 -23.06 20.50 -0.25
N VAL A 214 -22.04 20.33 0.60
CA VAL A 214 -21.77 19.06 1.31
C VAL A 214 -23.01 18.52 2.02
N GLU A 215 -23.73 19.33 2.80
CA GLU A 215 -24.91 18.85 3.51
C GLU A 215 -26.00 18.32 2.56
N SER A 216 -26.31 19.07 1.50
CA SER A 216 -27.33 18.69 0.52
C SER A 216 -26.91 17.46 -0.29
N ALA A 217 -25.66 17.42 -0.74
CA ALA A 217 -25.06 16.34 -1.50
C ALA A 217 -24.99 15.05 -0.68
N LEU A 218 -24.70 15.17 0.63
CA LEU A 218 -24.62 14.06 1.56
C LEU A 218 -26.00 13.46 1.79
N LYS A 219 -27.03 14.27 2.05
CA LYS A 219 -28.43 13.82 2.16
C LYS A 219 -28.90 13.12 0.89
N GLU A 220 -28.64 13.72 -0.27
CA GLU A 220 -29.02 13.13 -1.56
C GLU A 220 -28.32 11.79 -1.81
N SER A 221 -26.99 11.76 -1.63
CA SER A 221 -26.18 10.57 -1.92
C SER A 221 -26.49 9.44 -0.93
N ALA A 222 -26.69 9.75 0.36
CA ALA A 222 -27.14 8.80 1.36
C ALA A 222 -28.48 8.17 0.97
N ALA A 223 -29.49 8.99 0.65
CA ALA A 223 -30.81 8.51 0.24
C ALA A 223 -30.77 7.63 -1.03
N ARG A 224 -29.83 7.90 -1.94
CA ARG A 224 -29.64 7.09 -3.16
C ARG A 224 -28.94 5.77 -2.86
N VAL A 225 -27.88 5.78 -2.04
CA VAL A 225 -27.15 4.57 -1.65
C VAL A 225 -28.01 3.64 -0.80
N GLN A 226 -28.85 4.19 0.07
CA GLN A 226 -29.81 3.43 0.89
C GLN A 226 -30.81 2.61 0.06
N LYS A 227 -31.15 3.05 -1.15
CA LYS A 227 -32.02 2.28 -2.06
C LYS A 227 -31.36 1.01 -2.60
N SER A 228 -30.06 0.83 -2.40
CA SER A 228 -29.17 -0.22 -2.91
C SER A 228 -28.22 0.27 -3.99
N LEU A 229 -27.01 -0.31 -4.01
CA LEU A 229 -26.05 -0.16 -5.09
C LEU A 229 -26.53 -0.92 -6.35
N PRO A 230 -26.00 -0.60 -7.55
CA PRO A 230 -26.27 -1.40 -8.73
C PRO A 230 -25.95 -2.88 -8.49
N ARG A 231 -26.79 -3.81 -8.94
CA ARG A 231 -26.50 -5.25 -8.78
C ARG A 231 -25.17 -5.62 -9.43
N TRP A 232 -24.50 -6.61 -8.84
CA TRP A 232 -23.37 -7.29 -9.47
C TRP A 232 -23.81 -7.79 -10.86
N PRO A 233 -23.11 -7.42 -11.93
CA PRO A 233 -23.53 -7.77 -13.28
C PRO A 233 -23.50 -9.30 -13.45
N SER A 234 -24.49 -9.85 -14.15
CA SER A 234 -24.47 -11.23 -14.62
C SER A 234 -23.48 -11.38 -15.77
N MET A 235 -22.20 -11.11 -15.51
CA MET A 235 -21.11 -11.37 -16.45
C MET A 235 -20.93 -12.89 -16.56
N PRO A 236 -20.48 -13.41 -17.72
CA PRO A 236 -19.89 -14.74 -17.77
C PRO A 236 -18.87 -14.81 -16.65
N SER A 237 -19.09 -15.69 -15.68
CA SER A 237 -18.18 -15.80 -14.54
C SER A 237 -16.81 -16.13 -15.11
N ALA A 238 -15.81 -15.29 -14.84
CA ALA A 238 -14.43 -15.63 -15.12
C ALA A 238 -14.16 -17.05 -14.61
N PRO A 239 -13.36 -17.88 -15.30
CA PRO A 239 -13.10 -19.23 -14.83
C PRO A 239 -12.57 -19.17 -13.39
N ARG A 240 -12.87 -20.18 -12.57
CA ARG A 240 -12.40 -20.24 -11.17
C ARG A 240 -10.88 -20.20 -11.08
N GLU A 241 -10.23 -20.79 -12.08
CA GLU A 241 -8.79 -20.87 -12.20
C GLU A 241 -8.34 -20.49 -13.61
N VAL A 242 -7.17 -19.89 -13.72
CA VAL A 242 -6.47 -19.56 -14.97
C VAL A 242 -5.01 -19.96 -14.80
N ALA A 243 -4.47 -20.73 -15.74
CA ALA A 243 -3.10 -21.25 -15.62
C ALA A 243 -2.03 -20.13 -15.64
N SER A 244 -2.27 -19.06 -16.39
CA SER A 244 -1.35 -17.94 -16.52
C SER A 244 -2.14 -16.63 -16.60
N PRO A 245 -2.55 -16.06 -15.45
CA PRO A 245 -3.26 -14.80 -15.45
C PRO A 245 -2.33 -13.67 -15.92
N VAL A 246 -2.90 -12.72 -16.66
CA VAL A 246 -2.21 -11.47 -17.00
C VAL A 246 -2.35 -10.50 -15.84
N LEU A 247 -1.23 -9.98 -15.34
CA LEU A 247 -1.22 -9.05 -14.22
C LEU A 247 -1.13 -7.62 -14.73
N ALA A 248 -1.97 -6.75 -14.20
CA ALA A 248 -1.82 -5.31 -14.31
C ALA A 248 -1.21 -4.76 -13.03
N TYR A 249 -0.27 -3.85 -13.14
CA TYR A 249 0.32 -3.12 -12.03
C TYR A 249 -0.05 -1.65 -12.15
N LEU A 250 -0.70 -1.12 -11.12
CA LEU A 250 -0.98 0.30 -10.99
C LEU A 250 -0.08 0.85 -9.90
N ILE A 251 0.95 1.61 -10.29
CA ILE A 251 2.01 2.07 -9.38
C ILE A 251 1.90 3.58 -9.19
N GLN A 252 1.64 4.04 -7.97
CA GLN A 252 1.74 5.46 -7.63
C GLN A 252 3.20 5.84 -7.34
N ALA A 253 3.62 7.03 -7.79
CA ALA A 253 4.95 7.55 -7.55
C ALA A 253 4.93 9.08 -7.31
N SER A 254 5.50 9.52 -6.19
CA SER A 254 5.48 10.93 -5.76
C SER A 254 6.85 11.44 -5.32
N PHE A 255 7.77 10.58 -4.89
CA PHE A 255 9.04 11.01 -4.30
C PHE A 255 10.26 10.61 -5.12
N ALA A 256 11.12 11.58 -5.44
CA ALA A 256 12.30 11.38 -6.29
C ALA A 256 13.34 10.45 -5.64
N GLU A 257 13.48 10.51 -4.32
CA GLU A 257 14.38 9.64 -3.55
C GLU A 257 14.00 8.16 -3.60
N ARG A 258 12.76 7.84 -4.02
CA ARG A 258 12.26 6.46 -4.18
C ARG A 258 12.52 5.88 -5.56
N LEU A 259 12.96 6.69 -6.52
CA LEU A 259 13.19 6.24 -7.91
C LEU A 259 14.18 5.07 -8.05
N PRO A 260 15.28 4.98 -7.27
CA PRO A 260 16.15 3.80 -7.32
C PRO A 260 15.40 2.50 -6.97
N LEU A 261 14.61 2.53 -5.88
CA LEU A 261 13.78 1.40 -5.45
C LEU A 261 12.71 1.08 -6.50
N LEU A 262 12.08 2.10 -7.10
CA LEU A 262 11.09 1.92 -8.16
C LEU A 262 11.68 1.17 -9.37
N GLY A 263 12.88 1.56 -9.81
CA GLY A 263 13.59 0.89 -10.91
C GLY A 263 14.02 -0.53 -10.55
N ARG A 264 14.44 -0.77 -9.30
CA ARG A 264 14.78 -2.10 -8.78
C ARG A 264 13.55 -3.01 -8.72
N ALA A 265 12.45 -2.53 -8.15
CA ALA A 265 11.19 -3.26 -8.06
C ALA A 265 10.65 -3.61 -9.46
N PHE A 266 10.69 -2.67 -10.42
CA PHE A 266 10.30 -2.95 -11.81
C PHE A 266 11.07 -4.14 -12.40
N LYS A 267 12.39 -4.21 -12.21
CA LYS A 267 13.19 -5.36 -12.70
C LYS A 267 12.73 -6.70 -12.11
N ARG A 268 12.24 -6.70 -10.87
CA ARG A 268 11.76 -7.90 -10.18
C ARG A 268 10.35 -8.32 -10.60
N ILE A 269 9.49 -7.37 -10.98
CA ILE A 269 8.09 -7.65 -11.32
C ILE A 269 7.79 -7.61 -12.84
N TYR A 270 8.72 -7.12 -13.67
CA TYR A 270 8.46 -6.95 -15.09
C TYR A 270 8.31 -8.29 -15.81
N ALA A 271 7.28 -8.37 -16.63
CA ALA A 271 7.10 -9.43 -17.60
C ALA A 271 6.39 -8.87 -18.86
N PRO A 272 6.72 -9.36 -20.06
CA PRO A 272 6.23 -8.78 -21.32
C PRO A 272 4.72 -8.95 -21.55
N GLN A 273 4.10 -9.96 -20.94
CA GLN A 273 2.65 -10.19 -21.04
C GLN A 273 1.81 -9.34 -20.08
N ASP A 274 2.42 -8.76 -19.05
CA ASP A 274 1.72 -7.97 -18.03
C ASP A 274 1.56 -6.51 -18.46
N VAL A 275 0.77 -5.73 -17.73
CA VAL A 275 0.51 -4.31 -18.03
C VAL A 275 0.99 -3.44 -16.88
N PHE A 276 1.69 -2.35 -17.16
CA PHE A 276 2.21 -1.44 -16.13
C PHE A 276 1.73 -0.01 -16.38
N VAL A 277 1.11 0.61 -15.38
CA VAL A 277 0.73 2.02 -15.40
C VAL A 277 1.32 2.70 -14.17
N TYR A 278 2.26 3.62 -14.40
CA TYR A 278 2.80 4.51 -13.38
C TYR A 278 1.99 5.80 -13.33
N LEU A 279 1.37 6.07 -12.18
CA LEU A 279 0.67 7.32 -11.87
C LEU A 279 1.62 8.24 -11.10
N VAL A 280 2.15 9.24 -11.78
CA VAL A 280 3.16 10.14 -11.22
C VAL A 280 2.51 11.41 -10.70
N ASP A 281 2.58 11.65 -9.40
CA ASP A 281 2.10 12.88 -8.78
C ASP A 281 2.81 14.10 -9.39
N SER A 282 2.10 14.79 -10.27
CA SER A 282 2.67 15.86 -11.09
C SER A 282 3.06 17.12 -10.31
N LYS A 283 2.66 17.25 -9.04
CA LYS A 283 3.15 18.33 -8.17
C LYS A 283 4.45 17.95 -7.47
N MET A 284 4.65 16.67 -7.19
CA MET A 284 5.76 16.18 -6.37
C MET A 284 6.92 15.63 -7.20
N LEU A 285 6.63 15.06 -8.38
CA LEU A 285 7.59 14.34 -9.20
C LEU A 285 7.37 14.58 -10.68
N ASP A 286 8.46 14.84 -11.42
CA ASP A 286 8.43 14.90 -12.89
C ASP A 286 8.33 13.46 -13.46
N PRO A 287 7.30 13.14 -14.26
CA PRO A 287 7.21 11.85 -14.96
C PRO A 287 8.45 11.48 -15.77
N ALA A 288 9.22 12.45 -16.27
CA ALA A 288 10.47 12.19 -16.98
C ALA A 288 11.52 11.48 -16.11
N LEU A 289 11.52 11.72 -14.80
CA LEU A 289 12.42 11.05 -13.86
C LEU A 289 12.02 9.59 -13.62
N VAL A 290 10.72 9.30 -13.59
CA VAL A 290 10.22 7.91 -13.57
C VAL A 290 10.63 7.19 -14.85
N ARG A 291 10.46 7.81 -16.02
CA ARG A 291 10.92 7.23 -17.30
C ARG A 291 12.43 6.99 -17.33
N ALA A 292 13.22 7.80 -16.61
CA ALA A 292 14.68 7.67 -16.59
C ALA A 292 15.18 6.46 -15.79
N VAL A 293 14.38 5.91 -14.86
CA VAL A 293 14.73 4.69 -14.11
C VAL A 293 14.12 3.41 -14.67
N LEU A 294 13.28 3.54 -15.70
CA LEU A 294 12.70 2.43 -16.46
C LEU A 294 13.53 2.17 -17.74
N PRO A 295 13.36 1.02 -18.41
CA PRO A 295 14.07 0.73 -19.65
C PRO A 295 13.82 1.79 -20.74
N ALA A 296 14.84 2.03 -21.57
CA ALA A 296 14.78 2.92 -22.73
C ALA A 296 15.14 2.13 -24.01
N PRO A 297 14.26 2.10 -25.04
CA PRO A 297 12.92 2.68 -25.06
C PRO A 297 11.98 2.00 -24.05
N LEU A 298 10.94 2.72 -23.62
CA LEU A 298 9.92 2.14 -22.75
C LEU A 298 9.25 0.95 -23.44
N PRO A 299 9.06 -0.19 -22.76
CA PRO A 299 8.31 -1.30 -23.32
C PRO A 299 6.87 -0.88 -23.66
N SER A 300 6.28 -1.47 -24.70
CA SER A 300 4.93 -1.12 -25.17
C SER A 300 3.83 -1.41 -24.14
N ASN A 301 4.10 -2.30 -23.19
CA ASN A 301 3.20 -2.64 -22.10
C ASN A 301 3.39 -1.78 -20.83
N VAL A 302 4.20 -0.71 -20.91
CA VAL A 302 4.50 0.20 -19.81
C VAL A 302 4.08 1.63 -20.17
N ALA A 303 3.21 2.22 -19.36
CA ALA A 303 2.79 3.61 -19.47
C ALA A 303 3.19 4.41 -18.23
N VAL A 304 3.69 5.64 -18.44
CA VAL A 304 3.97 6.60 -17.38
C VAL A 304 3.09 7.83 -17.61
N ARG A 305 2.18 8.10 -16.68
CA ARG A 305 1.17 9.15 -16.79
C ARG A 305 1.27 10.14 -15.65
N ARG A 306 0.87 11.38 -15.93
CA ARG A 306 0.69 12.40 -14.89
C ARG A 306 -0.57 12.06 -14.10
N ALA A 307 -0.46 12.10 -12.79
CA ALA A 307 -1.57 12.09 -11.87
C ALA A 307 -1.65 13.45 -11.20
N ARG A 308 -2.86 13.83 -10.79
CA ARG A 308 -3.04 14.96 -9.88
C ARG A 308 -2.43 14.59 -8.54
N HIS A 309 -1.96 15.61 -7.83
CA HIS A 309 -1.64 15.41 -6.44
C HIS A 309 -2.86 14.91 -5.68
N ALA A 310 -2.64 13.95 -4.80
CA ALA A 310 -3.62 13.47 -3.86
C ALA A 310 -2.99 13.38 -2.47
N GLY A 311 -3.49 14.21 -1.55
CA GLY A 311 -3.15 14.08 -0.13
C GLY A 311 -3.56 12.72 0.45
N TYR A 312 -3.12 12.44 1.67
CA TYR A 312 -3.46 11.23 2.40
C TYR A 312 -4.93 11.23 2.83
N TYR A 313 -5.55 10.06 2.98
CA TYR A 313 -6.85 9.87 3.63
C TYR A 313 -8.09 10.34 2.87
N TYR A 314 -7.98 10.94 1.68
CA TYR A 314 -9.12 11.68 1.13
C TYR A 314 -9.46 11.31 -0.31
N TRP A 315 -10.64 11.75 -0.74
CA TRP A 315 -11.21 11.41 -2.04
C TRP A 315 -10.27 11.57 -3.24
N PRO A 316 -9.42 12.62 -3.35
CA PRO A 316 -8.49 12.74 -4.48
C PRO A 316 -7.62 11.49 -4.68
N ARG A 317 -7.27 10.78 -3.61
CA ARG A 317 -6.46 9.55 -3.65
C ARG A 317 -7.23 8.39 -4.28
N VAL A 318 -8.51 8.23 -3.91
CA VAL A 318 -9.44 7.29 -4.55
C VAL A 318 -9.66 7.66 -6.01
N GLN A 319 -9.84 8.94 -6.33
CA GLN A 319 -10.07 9.41 -7.70
C GLN A 319 -8.86 9.10 -8.60
N VAL A 320 -7.64 9.41 -8.15
CA VAL A 320 -6.40 9.08 -8.89
C VAL A 320 -6.33 7.57 -9.18
N LEU A 321 -6.68 6.75 -8.18
CA LEU A 321 -6.72 5.31 -8.36
C LEU A 321 -7.79 4.88 -9.38
N LEU A 322 -9.02 5.39 -9.27
CA LEU A 322 -10.11 5.08 -10.19
C LEU A 322 -9.79 5.51 -11.64
N ASP A 323 -9.15 6.66 -11.83
CA ASP A 323 -8.70 7.16 -13.15
C ASP A 323 -7.64 6.23 -13.75
N GLY A 324 -6.69 5.76 -12.94
CA GLY A 324 -5.68 4.78 -13.35
C GLY A 324 -6.27 3.41 -13.69
N LEU A 325 -7.22 2.94 -12.88
CA LEU A 325 -7.96 1.70 -13.11
C LEU A 325 -8.81 1.77 -14.38
N ALA A 326 -9.47 2.89 -14.64
CA ALA A 326 -10.22 3.11 -15.88
C ALA A 326 -9.31 3.02 -17.12
N LYS A 327 -8.09 3.57 -17.04
CA LYS A 327 -7.09 3.42 -18.11
C LYS A 327 -6.66 1.97 -18.29
N LEU A 328 -6.43 1.24 -17.21
CA LEU A 328 -6.08 -0.17 -17.29
C LEU A 328 -7.18 -0.98 -18.00
N LEU A 329 -8.46 -0.65 -17.81
CA LEU A 329 -9.56 -1.35 -18.48
C LEU A 329 -9.52 -1.27 -20.02
N GLU A 330 -8.73 -0.39 -20.62
CA GLU A 330 -8.50 -0.34 -22.08
C GLU A 330 -7.67 -1.54 -22.60
N GLN A 331 -6.98 -2.25 -21.72
CA GLN A 331 -6.19 -3.44 -22.03
C GLN A 331 -6.80 -4.69 -21.39
N SER A 332 -6.44 -5.88 -21.88
CA SER A 332 -6.88 -7.16 -21.31
C SER A 332 -5.94 -7.62 -20.18
N TRP A 333 -6.49 -7.91 -19.02
CA TRP A 333 -5.76 -8.45 -17.85
C TRP A 333 -6.75 -9.15 -16.90
N ASP A 334 -6.24 -9.90 -15.93
CA ASP A 334 -7.04 -10.70 -14.99
C ASP A 334 -7.12 -10.07 -13.60
N PHE A 335 -5.97 -9.63 -13.11
CA PHE A 335 -5.82 -8.97 -11.82
C PHE A 335 -5.12 -7.63 -11.97
N VAL A 336 -5.46 -6.68 -11.11
CA VAL A 336 -4.65 -5.49 -10.88
C VAL A 336 -4.04 -5.54 -9.49
N VAL A 337 -2.75 -5.23 -9.40
CA VAL A 337 -1.99 -5.05 -8.16
C VAL A 337 -1.76 -3.55 -7.97
N HIS A 338 -2.27 -2.99 -6.88
CA HIS A 338 -2.02 -1.59 -6.52
C HIS A 338 -0.75 -1.47 -5.67
N LEU A 339 0.23 -0.73 -6.19
CA LEU A 339 1.53 -0.50 -5.56
C LEU A 339 1.83 0.99 -5.45
N SER A 340 2.80 1.31 -4.62
CA SER A 340 3.48 2.60 -4.50
C SER A 340 4.96 2.46 -4.83
N GLU A 341 5.68 3.58 -4.78
CA GLU A 341 7.13 3.61 -4.86
C GLU A 341 7.88 3.07 -3.62
N SER A 342 7.18 2.53 -2.62
CA SER A 342 7.78 1.93 -1.40
C SER A 342 7.36 0.49 -1.13
N ASP A 343 6.79 -0.18 -2.14
CA ASP A 343 6.50 -1.61 -2.13
C ASP A 343 7.62 -2.42 -2.76
N TYR A 344 7.76 -3.68 -2.35
CA TYR A 344 8.69 -4.61 -2.98
C TYR A 344 8.12 -6.03 -2.99
N PRO A 345 8.30 -6.81 -4.08
CA PRO A 345 7.83 -8.19 -4.12
C PRO A 345 8.57 -9.06 -3.10
N LEU A 346 7.87 -10.04 -2.55
CA LEU A 346 8.48 -11.09 -1.72
C LEU A 346 8.76 -12.36 -2.50
N HIS A 347 8.15 -12.53 -3.68
CA HIS A 347 8.18 -13.73 -4.51
C HIS A 347 8.47 -13.37 -5.98
N SER A 348 8.83 -14.39 -6.78
CA SER A 348 8.92 -14.26 -8.23
C SER A 348 7.55 -13.99 -8.87
N VAL A 349 7.56 -13.37 -10.06
CA VAL A 349 6.32 -13.13 -10.83
C VAL A 349 5.62 -14.44 -11.19
N ASP A 350 6.38 -15.50 -11.48
CA ASP A 350 5.81 -16.79 -11.82
C ASP A 350 5.11 -17.45 -10.63
N TRP A 351 5.69 -17.32 -9.43
CA TRP A 351 5.00 -17.73 -8.20
C TRP A 351 3.71 -16.94 -7.99
N LEU A 352 3.75 -15.61 -8.19
CA LEU A 352 2.58 -14.75 -8.07
C LEU A 352 1.47 -15.16 -9.05
N ARG A 353 1.81 -15.41 -10.32
CA ARG A 353 0.85 -15.87 -11.34
C ARG A 353 0.21 -17.19 -10.99
N ARG A 354 0.99 -18.19 -10.57
CA ARG A 354 0.44 -19.50 -10.17
C ARG A 354 -0.53 -19.34 -8.99
N THR A 355 -0.16 -18.53 -8.00
CA THR A 355 -0.97 -18.29 -6.80
C THR A 355 -2.29 -17.61 -7.13
N LEU A 356 -2.24 -16.48 -7.84
CA LEU A 356 -3.44 -15.73 -8.25
C LEU A 356 -4.27 -16.50 -9.27
N GLY A 357 -3.61 -17.26 -10.15
CA GLY A 357 -4.24 -18.08 -11.17
C GLY A 357 -5.20 -19.11 -10.58
N ARG A 358 -4.88 -19.71 -9.44
CA ARG A 358 -5.77 -20.64 -8.73
C ARG A 358 -6.95 -19.96 -8.01
N GLN A 359 -6.95 -18.63 -7.92
CA GLN A 359 -7.93 -17.85 -7.16
C GLN A 359 -8.54 -16.73 -8.01
N ARG A 360 -8.81 -16.99 -9.30
CA ARG A 360 -9.24 -15.99 -10.31
C ARG A 360 -10.50 -15.21 -9.93
N GLN A 361 -11.35 -15.77 -9.07
CA GLN A 361 -12.58 -15.15 -8.59
C GLN A 361 -12.46 -14.54 -7.17
N LYS A 362 -11.23 -14.34 -6.67
CA LYS A 362 -10.95 -13.79 -5.34
C LYS A 362 -10.29 -12.42 -5.45
N ASN A 363 -10.79 -11.45 -4.70
CA ASN A 363 -10.14 -10.15 -4.51
C ASN A 363 -9.38 -10.17 -3.19
N PHE A 364 -8.18 -9.60 -3.10
CA PHE A 364 -7.36 -9.60 -1.89
C PHE A 364 -7.37 -8.20 -1.29
N LEU A 365 -8.24 -8.03 -0.29
CA LEU A 365 -8.53 -6.76 0.36
C LEU A 365 -8.81 -7.05 1.84
N LYS A 366 -7.98 -6.51 2.74
CA LYS A 366 -8.17 -6.72 4.18
C LYS A 366 -9.39 -5.95 4.65
N LEU A 367 -10.45 -6.65 5.01
CA LEU A 367 -11.62 -6.02 5.61
C LEU A 367 -11.41 -5.87 7.12
N GLY A 368 -11.57 -4.65 7.61
CA GLY A 368 -11.80 -4.31 9.01
C GLY A 368 -13.24 -3.84 9.17
N PRO A 369 -14.21 -4.74 9.39
CA PRO A 369 -15.60 -4.35 9.63
C PRO A 369 -15.72 -3.43 10.83
N ARG A 370 -16.58 -2.41 10.74
CA ARG A 370 -16.91 -1.58 11.92
C ARG A 370 -17.62 -2.41 13.00
N CYS A 371 -18.48 -3.34 12.58
CA CYS A 371 -19.18 -4.29 13.44
C CYS A 371 -19.21 -5.69 12.85
N THR A 372 -19.24 -6.68 13.73
CA THR A 372 -19.39 -8.09 13.38
C THR A 372 -20.57 -8.73 14.11
N ALA A 373 -20.98 -9.94 13.73
CA ALA A 373 -22.01 -10.68 14.45
C ALA A 373 -21.64 -10.93 15.92
N GLU A 374 -20.35 -11.12 16.19
CA GLU A 374 -19.76 -11.32 17.52
C GLU A 374 -19.60 -10.01 18.30
N SER A 375 -19.34 -8.91 17.58
CA SER A 375 -19.24 -7.55 18.11
C SER A 375 -20.21 -6.62 17.36
N PRO A 376 -21.53 -6.71 17.65
CA PRO A 376 -22.57 -6.02 16.88
C PRO A 376 -22.66 -4.53 17.19
N VAL A 377 -21.80 -4.05 18.10
CA VAL A 377 -21.72 -2.68 18.56
C VAL A 377 -20.30 -2.22 18.26
N PRO A 378 -20.10 -0.99 17.76
CA PRO A 378 -18.76 -0.46 17.58
C PRO A 378 -18.03 -0.48 18.93
N ALA A 379 -16.79 -0.97 18.96
CA ALA A 379 -16.00 -0.91 20.19
C ALA A 379 -16.00 0.53 20.75
N ALA A 380 -16.18 0.69 22.07
CA ALA A 380 -16.25 2.02 22.71
C ALA A 380 -14.97 2.86 22.51
N SER A 381 -13.83 2.19 22.29
CA SER A 381 -12.54 2.78 21.89
C SER A 381 -12.23 2.65 20.39
N GLY A 382 -13.25 2.33 19.58
CA GLY A 382 -13.26 2.22 18.11
C GLY A 382 -11.88 2.02 17.52
N GLY A 383 -11.39 0.77 17.50
CA GLY A 383 -9.97 0.42 17.28
C GLY A 383 -9.31 0.93 15.99
N TRP A 384 -10.01 1.72 15.18
CA TRP A 384 -9.48 2.51 14.08
C TRP A 384 -9.87 3.99 14.24
N TYR A 385 -8.86 4.86 14.27
CA TYR A 385 -8.94 6.30 14.59
C TYR A 385 -10.06 7.05 13.86
N TRP A 386 -10.28 6.74 12.58
CA TRP A 386 -11.22 7.46 11.72
C TRP A 386 -12.69 7.18 12.03
N TRP A 387 -13.03 6.10 12.75
CA TRP A 387 -14.43 5.85 13.15
C TRP A 387 -14.97 6.88 14.13
N ALA A 388 -14.10 7.53 14.90
CA ALA A 388 -14.48 8.63 15.78
C ALA A 388 -14.66 9.96 15.02
N GLN A 389 -14.12 10.06 13.81
CA GLN A 389 -14.17 11.28 12.99
C GLN A 389 -15.46 11.32 12.18
N GLN A 390 -16.48 11.95 12.74
CA GLN A 390 -17.80 12.03 12.11
C GLN A 390 -18.04 13.32 11.34
N HIS A 391 -17.04 14.20 11.19
CA HIS A 391 -17.17 15.42 10.41
C HIS A 391 -17.24 15.09 8.91
N ALA A 392 -18.16 15.72 8.19
CA ALA A 392 -18.18 15.66 6.74
C ALA A 392 -17.13 16.61 6.16
N VAL A 393 -16.49 16.20 5.06
CA VAL A 393 -15.45 17.00 4.39
C VAL A 393 -15.87 17.37 2.97
N ALA A 394 -15.42 18.53 2.48
CA ALA A 394 -15.59 18.96 1.11
C ALA A 394 -14.48 18.39 0.21
N SER A 395 -14.82 17.89 -0.98
CA SER A 395 -13.86 17.24 -1.89
C SER A 395 -13.31 18.15 -3.01
N CYS A 396 -13.75 19.40 -3.11
CA CYS A 396 -13.36 20.32 -4.20
C CYS A 396 -12.22 21.31 -3.90
N GLU A 397 -12.06 21.80 -2.67
CA GLU A 397 -11.36 23.08 -2.45
C GLU A 397 -9.84 22.98 -2.25
N SER A 398 -9.29 21.79 -2.00
CA SER A 398 -7.86 21.57 -2.15
C SER A 398 -7.58 20.09 -2.43
N ALA A 399 -6.59 19.80 -3.27
CA ALA A 399 -6.18 18.43 -3.56
C ALA A 399 -5.39 17.77 -2.40
N PHE A 400 -5.15 18.51 -1.30
CA PHE A 400 -4.23 18.15 -0.21
C PHE A 400 -4.95 17.95 1.11
N GLU A 401 -5.84 18.89 1.44
CA GLU A 401 -6.55 18.99 2.71
C GLU A 401 -8.01 19.30 2.40
N PRO A 402 -8.90 18.29 2.38
CA PRO A 402 -10.31 18.57 2.30
C PRO A 402 -10.74 19.28 3.57
N LYS A 403 -11.71 20.14 3.39
CA LYS A 403 -12.15 21.06 4.43
C LYS A 403 -13.32 20.46 5.16
N GLU A 404 -13.18 20.27 6.46
CA GLU A 404 -14.33 19.96 7.32
C GLU A 404 -15.40 21.04 7.18
N VAL A 405 -16.65 20.60 7.05
CA VAL A 405 -17.79 21.50 6.95
C VAL A 405 -18.44 21.60 8.33
N ALA A 406 -18.26 22.76 8.96
CA ALA A 406 -18.74 23.01 10.31
C ALA A 406 -20.24 22.68 10.45
N GLY A 407 -20.58 21.92 11.50
CA GLY A 407 -21.95 21.50 11.79
C GLY A 407 -22.50 20.36 10.93
N VAL A 408 -21.76 19.88 9.92
CA VAL A 408 -22.20 18.78 9.06
C VAL A 408 -21.50 17.49 9.46
N ARG A 409 -22.29 16.47 9.81
CA ARG A 409 -21.80 15.15 10.19
C ARG A 409 -22.02 14.15 9.06
N PHE A 410 -21.04 13.28 8.83
CA PHE A 410 -21.20 12.13 7.97
C PHE A 410 -22.16 11.12 8.62
N PRO A 411 -23.21 10.63 7.92
CA PRO A 411 -24.33 9.94 8.56
C PRO A 411 -24.09 8.43 8.67
N ILE A 412 -22.94 8.01 9.20
CA ILE A 412 -22.54 6.60 9.24
C ILE A 412 -23.52 5.75 10.06
N GLU A 413 -23.95 6.22 11.25
CA GLU A 413 -24.91 5.49 12.09
C GLU A 413 -26.30 5.38 11.46
N GLU A 414 -26.76 6.42 10.75
CA GLU A 414 -28.04 6.39 10.04
C GLU A 414 -28.01 5.43 8.86
N LEU A 415 -26.90 5.39 8.13
CA LEU A 415 -26.71 4.45 7.03
C LEU A 415 -26.65 3.00 7.53
N GLU A 416 -25.98 2.75 8.66
CA GLU A 416 -25.91 1.42 9.29
C GLU A 416 -27.25 0.95 9.83
N ARG A 417 -28.06 1.82 10.44
CA ARG A 417 -29.45 1.49 10.81
C ARG A 417 -30.27 0.97 9.64
N GLN A 418 -29.96 1.44 8.44
CA GLN A 418 -30.64 1.05 7.21
C GLN A 418 -29.96 -0.14 6.49
N GLY A 419 -28.98 -0.76 7.15
CA GLY A 419 -28.33 -2.00 6.69
C GLY A 419 -27.08 -1.79 5.85
N LEU A 420 -26.63 -0.55 5.61
CA LEU A 420 -25.34 -0.33 4.95
C LEU A 420 -24.21 -0.77 5.88
N ARG A 421 -23.25 -1.54 5.36
CA ARG A 421 -22.14 -2.09 6.16
C ARG A 421 -20.87 -1.29 5.92
N PHE A 422 -20.30 -0.67 6.94
CA PHE A 422 -19.01 0.01 6.82
C PHE A 422 -17.84 -0.89 7.24
N ALA A 423 -16.75 -0.75 6.52
CA ALA A 423 -15.47 -1.35 6.85
C ALA A 423 -14.34 -0.44 6.37
N ASN A 424 -13.18 -0.60 6.98
CA ASN A 424 -11.94 -0.02 6.49
C ASN A 424 -11.05 -1.12 5.89
N ALA A 425 -10.12 -0.70 5.05
CA ALA A 425 -9.09 -1.53 4.47
C ALA A 425 -7.84 -0.67 4.21
N PRO A 426 -6.64 -1.26 4.28
CA PRO A 426 -5.47 -0.62 3.70
C PRO A 426 -5.66 -0.45 2.19
N GLU A 427 -5.03 0.56 1.63
CA GLU A 427 -5.13 0.87 0.20
C GLU A 427 -4.47 -0.17 -0.72
N TRP A 428 -3.62 -1.03 -0.15
CA TRP A 428 -2.86 -2.05 -0.87
C TRP A 428 -3.70 -3.30 -1.03
N MET A 429 -3.98 -3.63 -2.28
CA MET A 429 -4.95 -4.66 -2.65
C MET A 429 -4.62 -5.24 -4.02
N ILE A 430 -5.15 -6.45 -4.24
CA ILE A 430 -5.18 -7.10 -5.55
C ILE A 430 -6.65 -7.30 -5.91
N LEU A 431 -7.09 -6.70 -7.01
CA LEU A 431 -8.48 -6.76 -7.43
C LEU A 431 -8.62 -7.52 -8.74
N THR A 432 -9.71 -8.24 -8.89
CA THR A 432 -10.09 -8.83 -10.18
C THR A 432 -10.54 -7.74 -11.15
N ARG A 433 -10.41 -8.01 -12.45
CA ARG A 433 -10.91 -7.10 -13.49
C ARG A 433 -12.39 -6.78 -13.37
N GLU A 434 -13.20 -7.76 -12.97
CA GLU A 434 -14.65 -7.59 -12.87
C GLU A 434 -15.03 -6.59 -11.77
N LEU A 435 -14.36 -6.65 -10.61
CA LEU A 435 -14.60 -5.71 -9.52
C LEU A 435 -14.15 -4.30 -9.90
N VAL A 436 -13.02 -4.18 -10.61
CA VAL A 436 -12.54 -2.88 -11.13
C VAL A 436 -13.52 -2.30 -12.15
N HIS A 437 -14.01 -3.12 -13.08
CA HIS A 437 -15.03 -2.71 -14.03
C HIS A 437 -16.30 -2.26 -13.30
N TYR A 438 -16.75 -2.98 -12.27
CA TYR A 438 -17.89 -2.57 -11.45
C TYR A 438 -17.64 -1.21 -10.76
N ALA A 439 -16.52 -1.05 -10.06
CA ALA A 439 -16.16 0.14 -9.28
C ALA A 439 -16.02 1.41 -10.14
N THR A 440 -15.60 1.26 -11.40
CA THR A 440 -15.40 2.40 -12.32
C THR A 440 -16.69 2.83 -13.02
N ARG A 441 -17.79 2.07 -12.96
CA ARG A 441 -19.06 2.42 -13.65
C ARG A 441 -19.63 3.79 -13.23
N PRO A 442 -20.25 4.52 -14.18
CA PRO A 442 -21.02 5.73 -13.87
C PRO A 442 -22.20 5.47 -12.92
N ALA A 443 -22.76 4.25 -12.92
CA ALA A 443 -23.87 3.89 -12.04
C ALA A 443 -23.54 3.98 -10.54
N LEU A 444 -22.26 4.02 -10.16
CA LEU A 444 -21.80 4.23 -8.77
C LEU A 444 -21.61 5.70 -8.39
N THR A 445 -22.03 6.66 -9.21
CA THR A 445 -21.79 8.10 -8.96
C THR A 445 -22.25 8.54 -7.57
N HIS A 446 -23.42 8.10 -7.09
CA HIS A 446 -23.90 8.46 -5.75
C HIS A 446 -23.09 7.83 -4.63
N PHE A 447 -22.59 6.59 -4.81
CA PHE A 447 -21.72 5.96 -3.82
C PHE A 447 -20.36 6.66 -3.76
N LYS A 448 -19.76 6.95 -4.91
CA LYS A 448 -18.52 7.73 -5.02
C LYS A 448 -18.68 9.11 -4.39
N ARG A 449 -19.79 9.81 -4.68
CA ARG A 449 -20.12 11.10 -4.06
C ARG A 449 -20.27 10.99 -2.55
N LEU A 450 -21.02 10.01 -2.05
CA LEU A 450 -21.15 9.75 -0.61
C LEU A 450 -19.77 9.59 0.05
N ILE A 451 -18.98 8.62 -0.38
CA ILE A 451 -17.66 8.34 0.21
C ILE A 451 -16.70 9.53 0.08
N SER A 452 -16.84 10.35 -0.98
CA SER A 452 -15.98 11.52 -1.17
C SER A 452 -16.06 12.57 -0.06
N MET A 453 -17.12 12.52 0.74
CA MET A 453 -17.36 13.45 1.86
C MET A 453 -16.96 12.88 3.22
N HIS A 454 -16.27 11.74 3.27
CA HIS A 454 -15.73 11.13 4.49
C HIS A 454 -14.21 11.35 4.60
N ALA A 455 -13.69 11.50 5.82
CA ALA A 455 -12.24 11.48 6.09
C ALA A 455 -11.73 10.03 6.15
N ALA A 456 -10.59 9.68 5.56
CA ALA A 456 -10.21 8.29 5.24
C ALA A 456 -11.07 7.63 4.14
N ALA A 457 -11.48 8.40 3.13
CA ALA A 457 -12.23 7.91 1.97
C ALA A 457 -11.49 6.77 1.24
N ASP A 458 -10.17 6.86 1.17
CA ASP A 458 -9.26 5.85 0.61
C ASP A 458 -9.28 4.52 1.36
N GLU A 459 -9.36 4.56 2.68
CA GLU A 459 -9.41 3.36 3.51
C GLU A 459 -10.82 2.77 3.60
N ILE A 460 -11.90 3.54 3.42
CA ILE A 460 -13.27 2.98 3.49
C ILE A 460 -13.88 2.60 2.14
N PHE A 461 -13.41 3.18 1.02
CA PHE A 461 -14.07 3.04 -0.28
C PHE A 461 -14.23 1.59 -0.71
N TRP A 462 -13.13 0.84 -0.78
CA TRP A 462 -13.13 -0.53 -1.31
C TRP A 462 -13.85 -1.51 -0.39
N ALA A 463 -13.57 -1.42 0.91
CA ALA A 463 -14.13 -2.32 1.91
C ALA A 463 -15.65 -2.13 2.03
N THR A 464 -16.10 -0.88 2.10
CA THR A 464 -17.52 -0.55 2.12
C THR A 464 -18.19 -0.92 0.80
N LEU A 465 -17.52 -0.73 -0.35
CA LEU A 465 -18.08 -1.11 -1.65
C LEU A 465 -18.40 -2.61 -1.69
N VAL A 466 -17.41 -3.48 -1.49
CA VAL A 466 -17.58 -4.94 -1.67
C VAL A 466 -18.61 -5.54 -0.71
N LEU A 467 -18.75 -4.98 0.49
CA LEU A 467 -19.76 -5.40 1.46
C LEU A 467 -21.19 -5.01 1.07
N ASN A 468 -21.39 -4.10 0.13
CA ASN A 468 -22.73 -3.58 -0.18
C ASN A 468 -23.14 -3.79 -1.65
N ILE A 469 -22.35 -4.51 -2.44
CA ILE A 469 -22.73 -4.93 -3.80
C ILE A 469 -23.82 -6.03 -3.68
N PRO A 470 -25.04 -5.81 -4.22
CA PRO A 470 -26.06 -6.85 -4.24
C PRO A 470 -25.65 -7.98 -5.17
N ASP A 471 -25.91 -9.22 -4.75
CA ASP A 471 -25.61 -10.45 -5.51
C ASP A 471 -24.11 -10.61 -5.84
N PHE A 472 -23.22 -10.04 -5.02
CA PHE A 472 -21.77 -10.17 -5.20
C PHE A 472 -21.34 -11.63 -5.11
N SER A 473 -20.80 -12.16 -6.21
CA SER A 473 -20.53 -13.59 -6.37
C SER A 473 -19.06 -13.97 -6.22
N GLN A 474 -18.16 -12.99 -6.08
CA GLN A 474 -16.73 -13.22 -5.88
C GLN A 474 -16.39 -13.27 -4.40
N SER A 475 -15.23 -13.87 -4.07
CA SER A 475 -14.73 -13.90 -2.69
C SER A 475 -13.80 -12.73 -2.41
N VAL A 476 -13.67 -12.39 -1.13
CA VAL A 476 -12.66 -11.45 -0.62
C VAL A 476 -11.73 -12.21 0.31
N GLY A 477 -10.43 -12.12 0.03
CA GLY A 477 -9.35 -12.72 0.78
C GLY A 477 -8.68 -11.76 1.76
N SER A 478 -7.79 -12.32 2.57
CA SER A 478 -6.96 -11.59 3.52
C SER A 478 -5.98 -10.63 2.85
N HIS A 479 -5.35 -9.79 3.67
CA HIS A 479 -4.23 -8.96 3.24
C HIS A 479 -3.05 -9.81 2.81
N VAL A 480 -2.42 -9.43 1.70
CA VAL A 480 -1.24 -10.12 1.16
C VAL A 480 0.01 -9.24 1.13
N TRP A 481 0.05 -8.17 1.93
CA TRP A 481 1.27 -7.39 2.18
C TRP A 481 1.78 -7.67 3.59
N PHE A 482 3.08 -7.95 3.68
CA PHE A 482 3.78 -7.89 4.95
C PHE A 482 3.93 -6.43 5.37
N LEU A 483 3.39 -6.09 6.54
CA LEU A 483 3.49 -4.78 7.16
C LEU A 483 3.93 -4.95 8.61
N HIS A 484 4.85 -4.10 9.06
CA HIS A 484 5.19 -4.01 10.47
C HIS A 484 4.72 -2.69 11.05
N TRP A 485 3.98 -2.77 12.17
CA TRP A 485 3.54 -1.64 12.96
C TRP A 485 4.16 -1.79 14.35
N THR A 486 4.84 -0.75 14.82
CA THR A 486 5.36 -0.74 16.19
C THR A 486 4.20 -0.45 17.14
N ARG A 487 4.17 -1.16 18.27
CA ARG A 487 3.03 -1.16 19.20
C ARG A 487 2.73 0.22 19.80
N ASP A 488 3.75 1.08 19.84
CA ASP A 488 3.71 2.38 20.51
C ASP A 488 3.86 3.56 19.53
N SER A 489 3.84 3.33 18.20
CA SER A 489 3.87 4.46 17.28
C SER A 489 2.52 5.18 17.26
N THR A 490 2.58 6.49 17.44
CA THR A 490 1.46 7.38 17.07
C THR A 490 1.41 7.67 15.57
N ASP A 491 2.40 7.16 14.82
CA ASP A 491 2.46 7.28 13.37
C ASP A 491 1.33 6.50 12.70
N HIS A 492 0.70 7.15 11.73
CA HIS A 492 -0.33 6.54 10.88
C HIS A 492 0.25 5.82 9.65
N SER A 493 1.55 5.47 9.69
CA SER A 493 2.26 4.76 8.63
C SER A 493 2.99 3.54 9.22
N PRO A 494 3.05 2.40 8.50
CA PRO A 494 3.88 1.28 8.90
C PRO A 494 5.36 1.68 8.91
N GLU A 495 6.16 0.93 9.67
CA GLU A 495 7.59 1.14 9.79
C GLU A 495 8.32 0.91 8.45
N THR A 496 9.47 1.58 8.27
CA THR A 496 10.42 1.22 7.22
C THR A 496 11.15 -0.08 7.60
N LEU A 497 10.91 -1.14 6.85
CA LEU A 497 11.49 -2.45 7.06
C LEU A 497 13.00 -2.46 6.75
N THR A 498 13.77 -3.04 7.66
CA THR A 498 15.22 -3.28 7.55
C THR A 498 15.55 -4.76 7.76
N GLU A 499 16.82 -5.18 7.67
CA GLU A 499 17.20 -6.61 7.79
C GLU A 499 16.70 -7.25 9.09
N ARG A 500 16.54 -6.49 10.18
CA ARG A 500 16.00 -6.96 11.46
C ARG A 500 14.61 -7.61 11.35
N HIS A 501 13.84 -7.27 10.31
CA HIS A 501 12.51 -7.82 10.09
C HIS A 501 12.52 -9.11 9.25
N LEU A 502 13.65 -9.45 8.62
CA LEU A 502 13.76 -10.60 7.73
C LEU A 502 13.29 -11.90 8.39
N PRO A 503 13.68 -12.26 9.64
CA PRO A 503 13.19 -13.49 10.27
C PRO A 503 11.66 -13.60 10.29
N ARG A 504 10.96 -12.50 10.60
CA ARG A 504 9.51 -12.46 10.64
C ARG A 504 8.86 -12.43 9.26
N ILE A 505 9.53 -11.81 8.27
CA ILE A 505 9.11 -11.88 6.88
C ILE A 505 9.17 -13.33 6.40
N LEU A 506 10.23 -14.07 6.75
CA LEU A 506 10.41 -15.46 6.33
C LEU A 506 9.48 -16.45 7.03
N GLU A 507 9.18 -16.23 8.31
CA GLU A 507 8.25 -17.06 9.09
C GLU A 507 6.88 -17.21 8.42
N ASP A 508 6.34 -16.12 7.87
CA ASP A 508 5.02 -16.05 7.25
C ASP A 508 5.08 -15.75 5.75
N ARG A 509 6.24 -15.92 5.09
CA ARG A 509 6.45 -15.45 3.70
C ARG A 509 5.37 -15.90 2.73
N ALA A 510 4.96 -17.17 2.81
CA ALA A 510 3.94 -17.74 1.92
C ALA A 510 2.55 -17.07 2.01
N ARG A 511 2.29 -16.27 3.06
CA ARG A 511 1.04 -15.49 3.22
C ARG A 511 1.07 -14.14 2.51
N TYR A 512 2.26 -13.65 2.17
CA TYR A 512 2.46 -12.28 1.70
C TYR A 512 3.14 -12.28 0.33
N VAL A 513 2.59 -11.52 -0.61
CA VAL A 513 3.13 -11.40 -1.96
C VAL A 513 4.02 -10.16 -2.13
N PHE A 514 3.81 -9.16 -1.29
CA PHE A 514 4.61 -7.94 -1.23
C PHE A 514 4.95 -7.58 0.22
N MET A 515 5.94 -6.70 0.41
CA MET A 515 6.26 -6.09 1.69
C MET A 515 6.27 -4.56 1.62
N ARG A 516 5.95 -3.92 2.75
CA ARG A 516 5.97 -2.46 2.93
C ARG A 516 6.25 -2.09 4.40
N LYS A 517 6.86 -0.93 4.69
CA LYS A 517 7.42 0.03 3.74
C LYS A 517 8.90 -0.25 3.58
N VAL A 518 9.45 -0.16 2.37
CA VAL A 518 10.91 -0.26 2.18
C VAL A 518 11.51 1.00 1.59
N ASP A 519 12.81 1.16 1.79
CA ASP A 519 13.63 2.28 1.36
C ASP A 519 14.95 1.75 0.79
N GLU A 520 15.40 2.27 -0.36
CA GLU A 520 16.61 1.73 -1.01
C GLU A 520 17.85 1.82 -0.10
N VAL A 521 17.93 2.84 0.75
CA VAL A 521 19.09 3.05 1.63
C VAL A 521 18.91 2.29 2.94
N GLN A 522 17.79 2.49 3.64
CA GLN A 522 17.58 1.88 4.96
C GLN A 522 17.29 0.38 4.90
N SER A 523 16.70 -0.09 3.80
CA SER A 523 16.35 -1.49 3.58
C SER A 523 17.37 -2.24 2.73
N ARG A 524 18.55 -1.68 2.43
CA ARG A 524 19.50 -2.26 1.45
C ARG A 524 19.80 -3.74 1.71
N GLU A 525 20.24 -4.07 2.92
CA GLU A 525 20.58 -5.45 3.31
C GLU A 525 19.35 -6.36 3.20
N LEU A 526 18.19 -5.91 3.65
CA LEU A 526 16.92 -6.65 3.51
C LEU A 526 16.60 -6.92 2.03
N LEU A 527 16.69 -5.90 1.17
CA LEU A 527 16.38 -6.02 -0.25
C LEU A 527 17.34 -6.98 -0.97
N GLU A 528 18.63 -6.96 -0.64
CA GLU A 528 19.63 -7.90 -1.17
C GLU A 528 19.35 -9.36 -0.75
N ARG A 529 18.95 -9.56 0.50
CA ARG A 529 18.54 -10.88 1.00
C ARG A 529 17.27 -11.38 0.31
N VAL A 530 16.24 -10.54 0.22
CA VAL A 530 14.97 -10.88 -0.42
C VAL A 530 15.18 -11.17 -1.91
N ASP A 531 15.99 -10.37 -2.60
CA ASP A 531 16.40 -10.61 -3.98
C ASP A 531 17.03 -12.00 -4.15
N SER A 532 17.98 -12.35 -3.27
CA SER A 532 18.65 -13.65 -3.30
C SER A 532 17.67 -14.81 -3.08
N ILE A 533 16.64 -14.60 -2.25
CA ILE A 533 15.59 -15.59 -1.98
C ILE A 533 14.64 -15.74 -3.18
N ILE A 534 14.28 -14.64 -3.83
CA ILE A 534 13.44 -14.66 -5.05
C ILE A 534 14.14 -15.39 -6.19
N ASP A 535 15.47 -15.30 -6.27
CA ASP A 535 16.28 -15.98 -7.28
C ASP A 535 16.42 -17.49 -7.04
N MET A 536 16.02 -17.99 -5.86
CA MET A 536 15.98 -19.43 -5.56
C MET A 536 14.71 -20.08 -6.12
N PRO A 537 14.74 -21.37 -6.49
CA PRO A 537 13.54 -22.11 -6.86
C PRO A 537 12.50 -22.04 -5.74
N GLU A 538 11.29 -21.59 -6.08
CA GLU A 538 10.20 -21.47 -5.13
C GLU A 538 9.26 -22.67 -5.24
N GLU A 539 8.93 -23.26 -4.10
CA GLU A 539 7.84 -24.23 -4.03
C GLU A 539 6.51 -23.58 -4.42
N GLU A 540 5.57 -24.41 -4.87
CA GLU A 540 4.23 -23.93 -5.16
C GLU A 540 3.61 -23.31 -3.91
N ALA A 541 2.91 -22.20 -4.10
CA ALA A 541 2.19 -21.57 -3.01
C ALA A 541 1.27 -22.60 -2.35
N PRO A 542 1.28 -22.70 -1.00
CA PRO A 542 0.28 -23.48 -0.31
C PRO A 542 -1.07 -22.96 -0.76
N TYR A 543 -1.80 -23.81 -1.48
CA TYR A 543 -3.12 -23.45 -1.96
C TYR A 543 -4.00 -23.35 -0.73
N ASP A 544 -4.32 -22.12 -0.32
CA ASP A 544 -5.34 -21.89 0.69
C ASP A 544 -6.70 -22.26 0.08
N ASN A 545 -6.96 -23.57 0.13
CA ASN A 545 -8.18 -24.26 -0.24
C ASN A 545 -9.36 -23.87 0.64
N ASN A 546 -9.13 -23.09 1.70
CA ASN A 546 -10.18 -22.58 2.54
C ASN A 546 -10.46 -21.14 2.09
N PRO A 547 -11.22 -20.91 1.00
CA PRO A 547 -11.81 -19.59 0.82
C PRO A 547 -12.55 -19.35 2.12
N ASP A 548 -12.20 -18.31 2.89
CA ASP A 548 -12.99 -17.96 4.07
C ASP A 548 -14.44 -17.82 3.58
N PRO A 549 -15.31 -18.82 3.80
CA PRO A 549 -16.62 -18.84 3.16
C PRO A 549 -17.54 -17.82 3.84
N HIS A 550 -17.00 -17.08 4.81
CA HIS A 550 -17.69 -16.26 5.79
C HIS A 550 -17.09 -14.86 5.88
N TRP A 551 -16.22 -14.48 4.93
CA TRP A 551 -15.65 -13.12 4.89
C TRP A 551 -16.73 -12.03 4.98
N ASP A 552 -17.93 -12.28 4.45
CA ASP A 552 -19.08 -11.37 4.52
C ASP A 552 -20.05 -11.69 5.67
N ARG A 553 -20.18 -12.95 6.09
CA ARG A 553 -21.23 -13.42 7.03
C ARG A 553 -21.03 -12.93 8.44
N SER A 554 -19.79 -12.75 8.86
CA SER A 554 -19.48 -12.13 10.15
C SER A 554 -19.73 -10.63 10.11
N THR A 555 -19.72 -9.98 8.95
CA THR A 555 -19.84 -8.53 8.83
C THR A 555 -21.29 -8.09 8.76
N ILE A 556 -21.71 -7.29 9.75
CA ILE A 556 -23.07 -6.75 9.85
C ILE A 556 -23.04 -5.23 9.95
N ALA A 557 -24.16 -4.59 9.67
CA ALA A 557 -24.34 -3.20 10.06
C ALA A 557 -24.46 -3.09 11.58
N CYS A 558 -23.89 -2.04 12.16
CA CYS A 558 -23.88 -1.85 13.61
C CYS A 558 -25.28 -1.69 14.20
N LYS A 559 -25.53 -2.31 15.37
CA LYS A 559 -26.80 -2.21 16.11
C LYS A 559 -26.75 -1.02 17.07
N GLU A 560 -27.88 -0.34 17.20
CA GLU A 560 -28.02 0.97 17.88
C GLU A 560 -27.98 0.89 19.43
N ASN A 561 -28.20 -0.30 20.02
CA ASN A 561 -28.53 -0.44 21.45
C ASN A 561 -27.36 -0.31 22.46
N ALA A 562 -26.23 0.30 22.12
CA ALA A 562 -25.11 0.37 23.07
C ALA A 562 -24.25 1.64 22.99
N PHE A 563 -24.71 2.68 22.28
CA PHE A 563 -24.25 4.01 22.67
C PHE A 563 -25.10 4.43 23.86
N PRO A 564 -24.53 4.64 25.06
CA PRO A 564 -25.26 5.40 26.06
C PRO A 564 -25.71 6.68 25.37
N SER A 565 -27.00 7.02 25.47
CA SER A 565 -27.47 8.33 25.02
C SER A 565 -26.44 9.34 25.52
N PRO A 566 -25.91 10.24 24.65
CA PRO A 566 -24.97 11.24 25.11
C PRO A 566 -25.58 11.84 26.36
N ALA A 567 -24.84 11.78 27.47
CA ALA A 567 -25.34 12.27 28.74
C ALA A 567 -25.95 13.65 28.45
N PRO A 568 -27.19 13.93 28.88
CA PRO A 568 -27.77 15.25 28.66
C PRO A 568 -26.72 16.28 29.06
N PRO A 569 -26.51 17.34 28.26
CA PRO A 569 -25.49 18.34 28.56
C PRO A 569 -25.66 18.72 30.02
N ALA A 570 -24.59 18.57 30.81
CA ALA A 570 -24.63 18.86 32.23
C ALA A 570 -25.32 20.22 32.38
N GLU A 571 -26.45 20.25 33.11
CA GLU A 571 -27.17 21.49 33.36
C GLU A 571 -26.14 22.52 33.80
N ALA A 572 -26.05 23.62 33.03
CA ALA A 572 -25.18 24.71 33.40
C ALA A 572 -25.54 25.08 34.84
N PRO A 573 -24.56 25.16 35.76
CA PRO A 573 -24.87 25.46 37.16
C PRO A 573 -25.74 26.72 37.19
N GLU A 574 -26.93 26.61 37.79
CA GLU A 574 -27.73 27.78 38.12
C GLU A 574 -26.83 28.72 38.93
N ILE A 575 -26.50 29.85 38.32
CA ILE A 575 -25.83 30.94 39.01
C ILE A 575 -26.94 31.64 39.80
N ASP A 576 -27.04 31.31 41.09
CA ASP A 576 -27.88 32.01 42.07
C ASP A 576 -27.14 33.24 42.63
#